data_AF-A0A955HW43-F1
#
_entry.id   AF-A0A955HW43-F1
#
_cell.length_a   1.000
_cell.length_b   1.000
_cell.length_c   1.000
_cell.angle_alpha   90.00
_cell.angle_beta   90.00
_cell.angle_gamma   90.00
#
_symmetry.space_group_name_H-M   'P 1'
#
loop_
_entity.id
_entity.type
_entity.pdbx_description
1 polymer ?
#
loop_
_entity_poly.entity_id
_entity_poly.type
_entity_poly.pdbx_seq_one_letter_code
_entity_poly.pdbx_strand_id
1 'polypeptide(L)'
;MIFRRVLAAFLVFVFIAVSAAAFMVFAVSNTFLRASFYEEDLRDPAYDFLVSTTVSSIEESNGPIGKYFLEEELQEEVEGVFPKELFDKTVREVIEEVETLKDDPEQPLTFKLNTYRESLLTLAHNLAFRMFQTLPTCGEGELPRENSDGLPSCVPPGIEYGDIADDLSMQFEKDIYAAVPEQGQFDIVSAFGEAGLGVFSVLVQLDSIRAAFYGILLVLLALIALLIYKPFTRVLMQEGLAFTLSGLVGLIVGFAITLFVPMIMEQRLGDLYTPSLNNLMSHMMGLFSGEVYKAGAIFLITGVILLVVRHIMKNR
;
A
#
# COMPACT_ATOMS: atom_id res chain seq x y z
N MET A 1 40.06 33.23 6.83
CA MET A 1 40.15 31.75 6.91
C MET A 1 38.95 31.12 7.63
N ILE A 2 38.46 31.73 8.71
CA ILE A 2 37.27 31.27 9.47
C ILE A 2 36.00 31.25 8.60
N PHE A 3 35.72 32.34 7.87
CA PHE A 3 34.52 32.46 7.02
C PHE A 3 34.35 31.29 6.02
N ARG A 4 35.42 30.90 5.31
CA ARG A 4 35.37 29.77 4.36
C ARG A 4 35.03 28.43 5.03
N ARG A 5 35.50 28.21 6.26
CA ARG A 5 35.21 26.99 7.01
C ARG A 5 33.76 26.94 7.48
N VAL A 6 33.25 28.07 7.96
CA VAL A 6 31.84 28.22 8.34
C VAL A 6 30.93 28.00 7.13
N LEU A 7 31.27 28.61 5.98
CA LEU A 7 30.52 28.43 4.74
C LEU A 7 30.54 26.98 4.24
N ALA A 8 31.70 26.30 4.28
CA ALA A 8 31.78 24.88 3.92
C ALA A 8 30.95 24.00 4.86
N ALA A 9 30.99 24.25 6.17
CA ALA A 9 30.16 23.51 7.12
C ALA A 9 28.65 23.74 6.88
N PHE A 10 28.26 24.97 6.56
CA PHE A 10 26.89 25.29 6.18
C PHE A 10 26.46 24.55 4.90
N LEU A 11 27.31 24.50 3.87
CA LEU A 11 27.02 23.75 2.65
C LEU A 11 26.91 22.24 2.90
N VAL A 12 27.74 21.68 3.78
CA VAL A 12 27.61 20.26 4.19
C VAL A 12 26.27 20.02 4.88
N PHE A 13 25.82 20.93 5.74
CA PHE A 13 24.50 20.83 6.35
C PHE A 13 23.37 20.89 5.32
N VAL A 14 23.43 21.83 4.37
CA VAL A 14 22.47 21.93 3.25
C VAL A 14 22.49 20.65 2.41
N PHE A 15 23.66 20.10 2.12
CA PHE A 15 23.80 18.83 1.39
C PHE A 15 23.11 17.67 2.10
N ILE A 16 23.26 17.55 3.42
CA ILE A 16 22.59 16.52 4.22
C ILE A 16 21.06 16.68 4.13
N ALA A 17 20.56 17.90 4.31
CA ALA A 17 19.12 18.18 4.23
C ALA A 17 18.53 17.86 2.85
N VAL A 18 19.20 18.29 1.78
CA VAL A 18 18.78 18.00 0.39
C VAL A 18 18.86 16.50 0.10
N SER A 19 19.87 15.81 0.63
CA SER A 19 20.03 14.36 0.42
C SER A 19 18.92 13.57 1.11
N ALA A 20 18.51 13.97 2.32
CA ALA A 20 17.36 13.35 2.99
C ALA A 20 16.08 13.46 2.14
N ALA A 21 15.80 14.64 1.58
CA ALA A 21 14.69 14.82 0.64
C ALA A 21 14.85 13.97 -0.63
N ALA A 22 16.07 13.91 -1.18
CA ALA A 22 16.37 13.08 -2.35
C ALA A 22 16.15 11.57 -2.08
N PHE A 23 16.45 11.08 -0.88
CA PHE A 23 16.18 9.70 -0.49
C PHE A 23 14.69 9.41 -0.45
N MET A 24 13.88 10.34 0.06
CA MET A 24 12.42 10.18 0.07
C MET A 24 11.87 10.13 -1.36
N VAL A 25 12.30 11.05 -2.23
CA VAL A 25 11.88 11.06 -3.64
C VAL A 25 12.31 9.76 -4.35
N PHE A 26 13.53 9.30 -4.11
CA PHE A 26 14.04 8.04 -4.64
C PHE A 26 13.20 6.84 -4.15
N ALA A 27 12.89 6.78 -2.86
CA ALA A 27 12.10 5.70 -2.30
C ALA A 27 10.66 5.71 -2.81
N VAL A 28 10.03 6.89 -2.97
CA VAL A 28 8.68 7.00 -3.56
C VAL A 28 8.69 6.50 -4.99
N SER A 29 9.67 6.95 -5.79
CA SER A 29 9.83 6.54 -7.19
C SER A 29 10.03 5.03 -7.33
N ASN A 30 10.91 4.43 -6.54
CA ASN A 30 11.21 3.01 -6.66
C ASN A 30 10.17 2.08 -6.02
N THR A 31 9.36 2.59 -5.09
CA THR A 31 8.31 1.81 -4.42
C THR A 31 7.00 1.97 -5.16
N PHE A 32 6.39 3.16 -5.15
CA PHE A 32 5.01 3.35 -5.59
C PHE A 32 4.85 3.59 -7.09
N LEU A 33 5.89 3.97 -7.83
CA LEU A 33 5.77 4.19 -9.28
C LEU A 33 6.25 3.01 -10.13
N ARG A 34 6.72 1.95 -9.50
CA ARG A 34 7.22 0.76 -10.20
C ARG A 34 6.08 -0.23 -10.41
N ALA A 35 5.78 -0.60 -11.66
CA ALA A 35 4.74 -1.60 -11.94
C ALA A 35 4.95 -2.91 -11.16
N SER A 36 6.19 -3.39 -11.08
CA SER A 36 6.52 -4.62 -10.35
C SER A 36 6.25 -4.54 -8.84
N PHE A 37 6.15 -3.35 -8.24
CA PHE A 37 5.69 -3.24 -6.86
C PHE A 37 4.26 -3.76 -6.71
N TYR A 38 3.37 -3.42 -7.65
CA TYR A 38 1.97 -3.86 -7.60
C TYR A 38 1.83 -5.34 -7.96
N GLU A 39 2.63 -5.84 -8.91
CA GLU A 39 2.54 -7.22 -9.38
C GLU A 39 3.24 -8.24 -8.47
N GLU A 40 4.37 -7.87 -7.86
CA GLU A 40 5.22 -8.80 -7.09
C GLU A 40 5.13 -8.51 -5.58
N ASP A 41 5.28 -7.25 -5.18
CA ASP A 41 5.48 -6.91 -3.77
C ASP A 41 4.15 -6.69 -3.00
N LEU A 42 3.13 -6.13 -3.66
CA LEU A 42 1.83 -5.77 -3.06
C LEU A 42 0.75 -6.83 -3.30
N ARG A 43 0.91 -7.66 -4.33
CA ARG A 43 -0.10 -8.62 -4.79
C ARG A 43 -0.64 -9.51 -3.68
N ASP A 44 0.24 -10.27 -3.02
CA ASP A 44 -0.19 -11.20 -1.96
C ASP A 44 -0.79 -10.46 -0.75
N PRO A 45 -0.13 -9.45 -0.16
CA PRO A 45 -0.71 -8.69 0.95
C PRO A 45 -2.04 -8.02 0.63
N ALA A 46 -2.23 -7.53 -0.60
CA ALA A 46 -3.47 -6.90 -1.02
C ALA A 46 -4.59 -7.91 -1.22
N TYR A 47 -4.28 -9.12 -1.72
CA TYR A 47 -5.25 -10.21 -1.79
C TYR A 47 -5.67 -10.66 -0.39
N ASP A 48 -4.71 -10.91 0.50
CA ASP A 48 -4.98 -11.33 1.88
C ASP A 48 -5.80 -10.25 2.62
N PHE A 49 -5.49 -8.97 2.39
CA PHE A 49 -6.28 -7.85 2.89
C PHE A 49 -7.72 -7.85 2.36
N LEU A 50 -7.90 -8.05 1.06
CA LEU A 50 -9.21 -8.11 0.42
C LEU A 50 -10.05 -9.24 1.03
N VAL A 51 -9.52 -10.46 1.03
CA VAL A 51 -10.20 -11.64 1.57
C VAL A 51 -10.59 -11.42 3.04
N SER A 52 -9.63 -11.01 3.87
CA SER A 52 -9.89 -10.78 5.29
C SER A 52 -10.94 -9.68 5.52
N THR A 53 -10.89 -8.59 4.76
CA THR A 53 -11.88 -7.50 4.88
C THR A 53 -13.26 -7.98 4.47
N THR A 54 -13.36 -8.80 3.43
CA THR A 54 -14.63 -9.39 2.99
C THR A 54 -15.20 -10.31 4.05
N VAL A 55 -14.38 -11.19 4.63
CA VAL A 55 -14.81 -12.08 5.72
C VAL A 55 -15.31 -11.27 6.91
N SER A 56 -14.53 -10.31 7.40
CA SER A 56 -14.95 -9.45 8.52
C SER A 56 -16.23 -8.67 8.20
N SER A 57 -16.39 -8.17 6.96
CA SER A 57 -17.61 -7.48 6.55
C SER A 57 -18.84 -8.40 6.54
N ILE A 58 -18.67 -9.69 6.25
CA ILE A 58 -19.74 -10.69 6.30
C ILE A 58 -20.10 -11.00 7.75
N GLU A 59 -19.11 -11.19 8.63
CA GLU A 59 -19.31 -11.45 10.06
C GLU A 59 -19.97 -10.28 10.80
N GLU A 60 -19.55 -9.05 10.49
CA GLU A 60 -20.12 -7.83 11.07
C GLU A 60 -21.51 -7.50 10.53
N SER A 61 -21.87 -8.06 9.37
CA SER A 61 -23.23 -7.92 8.86
C SER A 61 -24.21 -8.58 9.84
N ASN A 62 -25.31 -7.89 10.20
CA ASN A 62 -26.35 -8.46 11.06
C ASN A 62 -27.15 -9.60 10.36
N GLY A 63 -26.66 -10.10 9.23
CA GLY A 63 -27.28 -11.14 8.43
C GLY A 63 -27.08 -12.53 9.03
N PRO A 64 -27.95 -13.48 8.67
CA PRO A 64 -27.87 -14.85 9.17
C PRO A 64 -26.60 -15.60 8.71
N ILE A 65 -26.01 -15.21 7.57
CA ILE A 65 -24.81 -15.84 7.01
C ILE A 65 -23.59 -15.62 7.92
N GLY A 66 -23.32 -14.39 8.34
CA GLY A 66 -22.15 -14.05 9.16
C GLY A 66 -22.14 -14.71 10.54
N LYS A 67 -23.30 -15.12 11.06
CA LYS A 67 -23.42 -15.82 12.34
C LYS A 67 -23.38 -17.34 12.23
N TYR A 68 -23.62 -17.87 11.03
CA TYR A 68 -23.78 -19.30 10.82
C TYR A 68 -22.46 -20.00 10.56
N PHE A 69 -21.53 -19.33 9.88
CA PHE A 69 -20.25 -19.88 9.48
C PHE A 69 -19.12 -19.41 10.38
N LEU A 70 -18.08 -20.24 10.51
CA LEU A 70 -16.84 -19.84 11.15
C LEU A 70 -16.00 -18.97 10.18
N GLU A 71 -15.14 -18.10 10.72
CA GLU A 71 -14.22 -17.24 9.96
C GLU A 71 -13.43 -18.04 8.90
N GLU A 72 -12.91 -19.20 9.29
CA GLU A 72 -12.14 -20.11 8.43
C GLU A 72 -12.98 -20.66 7.26
N GLU A 73 -14.25 -20.97 7.50
CA GLU A 73 -15.16 -21.48 6.46
C GLU A 73 -15.54 -20.36 5.47
N LEU A 74 -15.75 -19.14 5.97
CA LEU A 74 -16.00 -17.97 5.14
C LEU A 74 -14.76 -17.64 4.28
N GLN A 75 -13.57 -17.72 4.87
CA GLN A 75 -12.32 -17.50 4.15
C GLN A 75 -12.15 -18.51 3.01
N GLU A 76 -12.32 -19.81 3.27
CA GLU A 76 -12.22 -20.85 2.22
C GLU A 76 -13.23 -20.62 1.08
N GLU A 77 -14.46 -20.21 1.39
CA GLU A 77 -15.48 -19.93 0.39
C GLU A 77 -15.16 -18.66 -0.42
N VAL A 78 -14.69 -17.59 0.22
CA VAL A 78 -14.25 -16.35 -0.47
C VAL A 78 -13.09 -16.65 -1.41
N GLU A 79 -12.06 -17.36 -0.95
CA GLU A 79 -10.91 -17.76 -1.78
C GLU A 79 -11.32 -18.68 -2.93
N GLY A 80 -12.32 -19.54 -2.71
CA GLY A 80 -12.86 -20.44 -3.73
C GLY A 80 -13.57 -19.71 -4.87
N VAL A 81 -14.37 -18.68 -4.57
CA VAL A 81 -15.13 -17.93 -5.59
C VAL A 81 -14.36 -16.76 -6.20
N PHE A 82 -13.36 -16.25 -5.49
CA PHE A 82 -12.48 -15.19 -5.97
C PHE A 82 -11.01 -15.58 -5.77
N PRO A 83 -10.50 -16.54 -6.57
CA PRO A 83 -9.14 -17.01 -6.44
C PRO A 83 -8.13 -15.95 -6.85
N LYS A 84 -6.87 -16.11 -6.41
CA LYS A 84 -5.76 -15.18 -6.69
C LYS A 84 -5.62 -14.87 -8.17
N GLU A 85 -5.86 -15.81 -9.07
CA GLU A 85 -5.77 -15.59 -10.52
C GLU A 85 -6.79 -14.59 -11.07
N LEU A 86 -7.98 -14.46 -10.43
CA LEU A 86 -8.95 -13.42 -10.79
C LEU A 86 -8.51 -12.07 -10.24
N PHE A 87 -8.02 -12.04 -9.00
CA PHE A 87 -7.45 -10.84 -8.40
C PHE A 87 -6.30 -10.27 -9.23
N ASP A 88 -5.41 -11.12 -9.74
CA ASP A 88 -4.30 -10.71 -10.60
C ASP A 88 -4.74 -9.94 -11.83
N LYS A 89 -5.86 -10.37 -12.45
CA LYS A 89 -6.41 -9.70 -13.63
C LYS A 89 -6.91 -8.32 -13.23
N THR A 90 -7.64 -8.21 -12.12
CA THR A 90 -8.10 -6.92 -11.60
C THR A 90 -6.94 -5.99 -11.27
N VAL A 91 -5.87 -6.49 -10.63
CA VAL A 91 -4.68 -5.68 -10.34
C VAL A 91 -4.02 -5.19 -11.62
N ARG A 92 -3.88 -6.04 -12.64
CA ARG A 92 -3.32 -5.62 -13.94
C ARG A 92 -4.16 -4.56 -14.63
N GLU A 93 -5.49 -4.71 -14.64
CA GLU A 93 -6.39 -3.69 -15.17
C GLU A 93 -6.23 -2.35 -14.44
N VAL A 94 -6.06 -2.37 -13.11
CA VAL A 94 -5.79 -1.16 -12.32
C VAL A 94 -4.42 -0.56 -12.67
N ILE A 95 -3.38 -1.37 -12.84
CA ILE A 95 -2.05 -0.88 -13.22
C ILE A 95 -2.12 -0.22 -14.61
N GLU A 96 -2.79 -0.84 -15.58
CA GLU A 96 -2.97 -0.30 -16.93
C GLU A 96 -3.69 1.05 -16.89
N GLU A 97 -4.76 1.19 -16.10
CA GLU A 97 -5.46 2.47 -15.90
C GLU A 97 -4.61 3.52 -15.16
N VAL A 98 -3.76 3.13 -14.22
CA VAL A 98 -2.81 4.06 -13.59
C VAL A 98 -1.76 4.53 -14.60
N GLU A 99 -1.37 3.69 -15.56
CA GLU A 99 -0.45 4.09 -16.62
C GLU A 99 -1.11 5.06 -17.61
N THR A 100 -2.38 4.87 -17.99
CA THR A 100 -3.09 5.81 -18.88
C THR A 100 -3.25 7.20 -18.26
N LEU A 101 -3.39 7.31 -16.93
CA LEU A 101 -3.41 8.61 -16.24
C LEU A 101 -2.13 9.44 -16.41
N LYS A 102 -0.98 8.81 -16.69
CA LYS A 102 0.25 9.57 -16.97
C LYS A 102 0.11 10.43 -18.23
N ASP A 103 -0.68 9.95 -19.19
CA ASP A 103 -0.93 10.62 -20.46
C ASP A 103 -2.15 11.55 -20.40
N ASP A 104 -3.17 11.22 -19.60
CA ASP A 104 -4.35 12.06 -19.38
C ASP A 104 -4.69 12.22 -17.88
N PRO A 105 -4.07 13.20 -17.19
CA PRO A 105 -4.17 13.39 -15.73
C PRO A 105 -5.55 13.80 -15.22
N GLU A 106 -6.43 14.26 -16.10
CA GLU A 106 -7.77 14.74 -15.73
C GLU A 106 -8.82 13.63 -15.78
N GLN A 107 -8.48 12.44 -16.29
CA GLN A 107 -9.40 11.32 -16.32
C GLN A 107 -9.55 10.69 -14.93
N PRO A 108 -10.78 10.30 -14.53
CA PRO A 108 -10.99 9.55 -13.30
C PRO A 108 -10.46 8.12 -13.46
N LEU A 109 -9.78 7.61 -12.45
CA LEU A 109 -9.41 6.19 -12.37
C LEU A 109 -10.69 5.37 -12.33
N THR A 110 -10.94 4.61 -13.39
CA THR A 110 -12.10 3.73 -13.45
C THR A 110 -11.63 2.29 -13.41
N PHE A 111 -12.10 1.54 -12.43
CA PHE A 111 -11.79 0.12 -12.30
C PHE A 111 -13.06 -0.69 -12.25
N LYS A 112 -13.07 -1.80 -12.98
CA LYS A 112 -14.22 -2.69 -13.07
C LYS A 112 -14.25 -3.58 -11.84
N LEU A 113 -15.33 -3.50 -11.09
CA LEU A 113 -15.60 -4.34 -9.93
C LEU A 113 -16.59 -5.46 -10.25
N ASN A 114 -17.09 -5.54 -11.49
CA ASN A 114 -18.06 -6.55 -11.91
C ASN A 114 -17.62 -7.97 -11.57
N THR A 115 -16.39 -8.35 -11.89
CA THR A 115 -15.87 -9.70 -11.58
C THR A 115 -15.91 -9.99 -10.08
N TYR A 116 -15.46 -9.04 -9.26
CA TYR A 116 -15.48 -9.19 -7.80
C TYR A 116 -16.92 -9.26 -7.27
N ARG A 117 -17.81 -8.39 -7.76
CA ARG A 117 -19.23 -8.37 -7.41
C ARG A 117 -19.93 -9.68 -7.80
N GLU A 118 -19.70 -10.20 -9.00
CA GLU A 118 -20.24 -11.48 -9.46
C GLU A 118 -19.73 -12.65 -8.63
N SER A 119 -18.45 -12.62 -8.21
CA SER A 119 -17.90 -13.59 -7.27
C SER A 119 -18.56 -13.52 -5.89
N LEU A 120 -18.86 -12.33 -5.38
CA LEU A 120 -19.61 -12.18 -4.11
C LEU A 120 -21.06 -12.66 -4.22
N LEU A 121 -21.73 -12.48 -5.37
CA LEU A 121 -23.06 -13.05 -5.59
C LEU A 121 -23.00 -14.58 -5.63
N THR A 122 -21.95 -15.14 -6.26
CA THR A 122 -21.71 -16.59 -6.23
C THR A 122 -21.44 -17.09 -4.81
N LEU A 123 -20.68 -16.32 -4.01
CA LEU A 123 -20.47 -16.58 -2.59
C LEU A 123 -21.81 -16.67 -1.83
N ALA A 124 -22.69 -15.69 -2.06
CA ALA A 124 -24.01 -15.62 -1.44
C ALA A 124 -24.78 -16.93 -1.63
N HIS A 125 -24.86 -17.40 -2.88
CA HIS A 125 -25.56 -18.62 -3.23
C HIS A 125 -24.86 -19.87 -2.69
N ASN A 126 -23.53 -19.93 -2.69
CA ASN A 126 -22.80 -21.07 -2.13
C ASN A 126 -23.03 -21.20 -0.62
N LEU A 127 -22.97 -20.08 0.10
CA LEU A 127 -23.24 -20.03 1.54
C LEU A 127 -24.71 -20.36 1.84
N ALA A 128 -25.66 -19.77 1.12
CA ALA A 128 -27.08 -20.09 1.25
C ALA A 128 -27.37 -21.58 0.99
N PHE A 129 -26.74 -22.18 -0.02
CA PHE A 129 -26.86 -23.60 -0.32
C PHE A 129 -26.28 -24.49 0.78
N ARG A 130 -25.10 -24.13 1.32
CA ARG A 130 -24.51 -24.84 2.46
C ARG A 130 -25.42 -24.79 3.68
N MET A 131 -26.00 -23.63 3.99
CA MET A 131 -26.97 -23.47 5.07
C MET A 131 -28.20 -24.34 4.85
N PHE A 132 -28.72 -24.40 3.62
CA PHE A 132 -29.84 -25.27 3.28
C PHE A 132 -29.55 -26.75 3.55
N GLN A 133 -28.36 -27.22 3.15
CA GLN A 133 -27.98 -28.63 3.32
C GLN A 133 -27.81 -29.07 4.76
N THR A 134 -27.47 -28.14 5.65
CA THR A 134 -27.23 -28.42 7.07
C THR A 134 -28.50 -28.27 7.92
N LEU A 135 -29.55 -27.64 7.41
CA LEU A 135 -30.83 -27.54 8.11
C LEU A 135 -31.57 -28.89 8.15
N PRO A 136 -32.10 -29.31 9.31
CA PRO A 136 -32.87 -30.53 9.41
C PRO A 136 -34.20 -30.41 8.65
N THR A 137 -34.71 -31.53 8.15
CA THR A 137 -36.07 -31.58 7.60
C THR A 137 -37.10 -31.44 8.72
N CYS A 138 -38.12 -30.59 8.54
CA CYS A 138 -39.20 -30.43 9.52
C CYS A 138 -39.96 -31.74 9.72
N GLY A 139 -40.35 -32.03 10.97
CA GLY A 139 -41.25 -33.15 11.26
C GLY A 139 -42.66 -32.94 10.71
N GLU A 140 -43.47 -33.99 10.65
CA GLU A 140 -44.87 -33.88 10.20
C GLU A 140 -45.66 -32.87 11.05
N GLY A 141 -46.17 -31.81 10.39
CA GLY A 141 -46.94 -30.74 11.05
C GLY A 141 -46.11 -29.70 11.79
N GLU A 142 -44.77 -29.78 11.75
CA GLU A 142 -43.86 -28.76 12.26
C GLU A 142 -43.72 -27.62 11.25
N LEU A 143 -43.92 -26.38 11.71
CA LEU A 143 -43.74 -25.19 10.88
C LEU A 143 -42.34 -24.63 11.13
N PRO A 144 -41.63 -24.16 10.07
CA PRO A 144 -40.35 -23.51 10.23
C PRO A 144 -40.52 -22.27 11.12
N ARG A 145 -39.81 -22.27 12.25
CA ARG A 145 -39.71 -21.09 13.12
C ARG A 145 -38.37 -20.42 12.90
N GLU A 146 -38.37 -19.10 12.81
CA GLU A 146 -37.13 -18.33 12.85
C GLU A 146 -36.48 -18.47 14.23
N ASN A 147 -35.18 -18.78 14.23
CA ASN A 147 -34.37 -18.75 15.43
C ASN A 147 -33.99 -17.29 15.80
N SER A 148 -33.20 -17.12 16.86
CA SER A 148 -32.68 -15.82 17.31
C SER A 148 -31.87 -15.06 16.24
N ASP A 149 -31.46 -15.74 15.19
CA ASP A 149 -30.57 -15.26 14.15
C ASP A 149 -31.30 -15.08 12.80
N GLY A 150 -32.65 -15.18 12.81
CA GLY A 150 -33.49 -14.98 11.63
C GLY A 150 -33.48 -16.16 10.66
N LEU A 151 -32.97 -17.32 11.06
CA LEU A 151 -32.90 -18.52 10.22
C LEU A 151 -34.04 -19.49 10.50
N PRO A 152 -34.59 -20.13 9.46
CA PRO A 152 -35.57 -21.19 9.64
C PRO A 152 -34.94 -22.37 10.38
N SER A 153 -35.63 -22.86 11.41
CA SER A 153 -35.18 -24.00 12.22
C SER A 153 -35.13 -25.33 11.47
N CYS A 154 -35.89 -25.45 10.38
CA CYS A 154 -35.98 -26.66 9.56
C CYS A 154 -36.49 -26.35 8.15
N VAL A 155 -36.30 -27.28 7.23
CA VAL A 155 -36.81 -27.22 5.84
C VAL A 155 -38.02 -28.15 5.70
N PRO A 156 -39.18 -27.69 5.20
CA PRO A 156 -40.33 -28.56 4.95
C PRO A 156 -40.00 -29.68 3.95
N PRO A 157 -40.54 -30.89 4.13
CA PRO A 157 -40.25 -32.01 3.22
C PRO A 157 -40.76 -31.71 1.81
N GLY A 158 -39.90 -31.94 0.81
CA GLY A 158 -40.22 -31.78 -0.61
C GLY A 158 -39.98 -30.38 -1.20
N ILE A 159 -39.44 -29.44 -0.42
CA ILE A 159 -38.96 -28.15 -0.92
C ILE A 159 -37.54 -28.33 -1.47
N GLU A 160 -37.29 -27.88 -2.70
CA GLU A 160 -35.96 -27.87 -3.29
C GLU A 160 -35.23 -26.55 -2.98
N TYR A 161 -33.90 -26.55 -3.05
CA TYR A 161 -33.10 -25.35 -2.81
C TYR A 161 -33.57 -24.17 -3.67
N GLY A 162 -33.88 -24.42 -4.95
CA GLY A 162 -34.31 -23.37 -5.88
C GLY A 162 -35.59 -22.63 -5.46
N ASP A 163 -36.41 -23.21 -4.59
CA ASP A 163 -37.66 -22.57 -4.12
C ASP A 163 -37.42 -21.56 -2.98
N ILE A 164 -36.26 -21.60 -2.33
CA ILE A 164 -35.92 -20.74 -1.18
C ILE A 164 -34.54 -20.09 -1.28
N ALA A 165 -33.77 -20.39 -2.33
CA ALA A 165 -32.44 -19.84 -2.59
C ALA A 165 -32.50 -18.32 -2.61
N ASP A 166 -33.45 -17.77 -3.36
CA ASP A 166 -33.66 -16.34 -3.48
C ASP A 166 -33.98 -15.71 -2.12
N ASP A 167 -34.81 -16.33 -1.28
CA ASP A 167 -35.13 -15.76 0.04
C ASP A 167 -33.93 -15.78 1.01
N LEU A 168 -33.05 -16.79 0.91
CA LEU A 168 -31.84 -16.91 1.72
C LEU A 168 -30.70 -16.01 1.24
N SER A 169 -30.57 -15.78 -0.07
CA SER A 169 -29.51 -14.94 -0.65
C SER A 169 -29.92 -13.48 -0.83
N MET A 170 -31.21 -13.15 -0.99
CA MET A 170 -31.69 -11.80 -1.38
C MET A 170 -31.24 -10.68 -0.44
N GLN A 171 -31.19 -10.92 0.87
CA GLN A 171 -30.71 -9.90 1.81
C GLN A 171 -29.21 -9.63 1.58
N PHE A 172 -28.43 -10.69 1.39
CA PHE A 172 -26.99 -10.59 1.14
C PHE A 172 -26.68 -10.02 -0.25
N GLU A 173 -27.42 -10.42 -1.29
CA GLU A 173 -27.30 -9.85 -2.64
C GLU A 173 -27.63 -8.36 -2.64
N LYS A 174 -28.70 -7.96 -1.94
CA LYS A 174 -29.06 -6.55 -1.79
C LYS A 174 -27.95 -5.76 -1.11
N ASP A 175 -27.35 -6.33 -0.06
CA ASP A 175 -26.25 -5.70 0.67
C ASP A 175 -24.99 -5.61 -0.22
N ILE A 176 -24.69 -6.62 -1.04
CA ILE A 176 -23.62 -6.58 -2.06
C ILE A 176 -23.89 -5.49 -3.10
N TYR A 177 -25.08 -5.46 -3.70
CA TYR A 177 -25.42 -4.47 -4.73
C TYR A 177 -25.42 -3.04 -4.20
N ALA A 178 -25.78 -2.85 -2.92
CA ALA A 178 -25.73 -1.55 -2.26
C ALA A 178 -24.30 -1.12 -1.93
N ALA A 179 -23.42 -2.06 -1.55
CA ALA A 179 -22.06 -1.77 -1.10
C ALA A 179 -21.03 -1.74 -2.24
N VAL A 180 -21.18 -2.59 -3.26
CA VAL A 180 -20.18 -2.79 -4.32
C VAL A 180 -20.76 -2.35 -5.68
N PRO A 181 -20.37 -1.18 -6.21
CA PRO A 181 -20.81 -0.73 -7.52
C PRO A 181 -20.17 -1.54 -8.65
N GLU A 182 -20.70 -1.42 -9.87
CA GLU A 182 -20.14 -2.09 -11.08
C GLU A 182 -18.74 -1.62 -11.43
N GLN A 183 -18.52 -0.34 -11.20
CA GLN A 183 -17.28 0.36 -11.46
C GLN A 183 -17.00 1.26 -10.27
N GLY A 184 -15.77 1.18 -9.76
CA GLY A 184 -15.24 2.21 -8.89
C GLY A 184 -14.71 3.33 -9.76
N GLN A 185 -15.10 4.56 -9.45
CA GLN A 185 -14.47 5.75 -10.01
C GLN A 185 -13.76 6.48 -8.88
N PHE A 186 -12.45 6.62 -9.03
CA PHE A 186 -11.62 7.40 -8.14
C PHE A 186 -11.13 8.63 -8.89
N ASP A 187 -11.83 9.74 -8.68
CA ASP A 187 -11.37 11.04 -9.14
C ASP A 187 -10.37 11.59 -8.11
N ILE A 188 -9.09 11.59 -8.49
CA ILE A 188 -7.97 12.09 -7.68
C ILE A 188 -8.17 13.57 -7.31
N VAL A 189 -8.75 14.37 -8.22
CA VAL A 189 -9.03 15.79 -7.99
C VAL A 189 -10.15 15.95 -6.96
N SER A 190 -11.19 15.11 -7.02
CA SER A 190 -12.25 15.11 -6.02
C SER A 190 -11.76 14.65 -4.63
N ALA A 191 -10.88 13.64 -4.59
CA ALA A 191 -10.41 13.03 -3.35
C ALA A 191 -9.43 13.91 -2.56
N PHE A 192 -8.61 14.69 -3.26
CA PHE A 192 -7.58 15.53 -2.66
C PHE A 192 -7.82 17.04 -2.83
N GLY A 193 -8.90 17.45 -3.50
CA GLY A 193 -9.22 18.84 -3.79
C GLY A 193 -8.14 19.54 -4.63
N GLU A 194 -7.92 20.84 -4.40
CA GLU A 194 -6.85 21.60 -5.08
C GLU A 194 -5.44 21.00 -4.84
N ALA A 195 -5.23 20.30 -3.73
CA ALA A 195 -3.98 19.61 -3.46
C ALA A 195 -3.78 18.38 -4.36
N GLY A 196 -4.84 17.78 -4.89
CA GLY A 196 -4.81 16.61 -5.76
C GLY A 196 -4.06 16.86 -7.07
N LEU A 197 -4.34 17.99 -7.73
CA LEU A 197 -3.58 18.42 -8.92
C LEU A 197 -2.10 18.64 -8.60
N GLY A 198 -1.79 19.13 -7.39
CA GLY A 198 -0.43 19.28 -6.90
C GLY A 198 0.28 17.93 -6.72
N VAL A 199 -0.37 16.97 -6.05
CA VAL A 199 0.18 15.62 -5.86
C VAL A 199 0.36 14.91 -7.21
N PHE A 200 -0.61 15.02 -8.12
CA PHE A 200 -0.55 14.37 -9.42
C PHE A 200 0.54 14.97 -10.32
N SER A 201 0.65 16.30 -10.35
CA SER A 201 1.75 16.97 -11.08
C SER A 201 3.12 16.59 -10.53
N VAL A 202 3.25 16.36 -9.22
CA VAL A 202 4.47 15.84 -8.59
C VAL A 202 4.74 14.39 -9.01
N LEU A 203 3.72 13.54 -9.12
CA LEU A 203 3.88 12.15 -9.59
C LEU A 203 4.36 12.08 -11.04
N VAL A 204 3.75 12.87 -11.95
CA VAL A 204 4.16 12.93 -13.37
C VAL A 204 5.56 13.54 -13.51
N GLN A 205 5.90 14.54 -12.69
CA GLN A 205 7.22 15.19 -12.73
C GLN A 205 8.26 14.50 -11.85
N LEU A 206 7.98 13.34 -11.25
CA LEU A 206 8.85 12.78 -10.22
C LEU A 206 10.25 12.46 -10.75
N ASP A 207 10.37 12.01 -12.00
CA ASP A 207 11.67 11.78 -12.65
C ASP A 207 12.47 13.07 -12.83
N SER A 208 11.79 14.15 -13.21
CA SER A 208 12.40 15.48 -13.34
C SER A 208 12.82 16.03 -11.97
N ILE A 209 11.97 15.86 -10.95
CA ILE A 209 12.25 16.25 -9.57
C ILE A 209 13.46 15.47 -9.04
N ARG A 210 13.50 14.15 -9.27
CA ARG A 210 14.62 13.28 -8.90
C ARG A 210 15.93 13.74 -9.56
N ALA A 211 15.90 14.02 -10.86
CA ALA A 211 17.06 14.54 -11.58
C ALA A 211 17.50 15.90 -11.03
N ALA A 212 16.55 16.79 -10.69
CA ALA A 212 16.84 18.09 -10.08
C ALA A 212 17.52 17.93 -8.71
N PHE A 213 17.04 17.03 -7.85
CA PHE A 213 17.69 16.74 -6.56
C PHE A 213 19.13 16.26 -6.74
N TYR A 214 19.38 15.30 -7.64
CA TYR A 214 20.75 14.87 -7.91
C TYR A 214 21.63 15.98 -8.52
N GLY A 215 21.07 16.81 -9.39
CA GLY A 215 21.74 17.99 -9.94
C GLY A 215 22.15 18.98 -8.84
N ILE A 216 21.24 19.29 -7.91
CA ILE A 216 21.51 20.16 -6.76
C ILE A 216 22.61 19.56 -5.88
N LEU A 217 22.55 18.25 -5.59
CA LEU A 217 23.59 17.57 -4.80
C LEU A 217 24.96 17.64 -5.48
N LEU A 218 25.03 17.47 -6.80
CA LEU A 218 26.27 17.58 -7.56
C LEU A 218 26.81 19.01 -7.52
N VAL A 219 25.96 20.02 -7.71
CA VAL A 219 26.35 21.44 -7.59
C VAL A 219 26.88 21.74 -6.18
N LEU A 220 26.22 21.25 -5.13
CA LEU A 220 26.67 21.43 -3.75
C LEU A 220 28.04 20.80 -3.51
N LEU A 221 28.28 19.58 -4.02
CA LEU A 221 29.59 18.93 -3.95
C LEU A 221 30.66 19.77 -4.66
N ALA A 222 30.38 20.24 -5.88
CA ALA A 222 31.29 21.09 -6.62
C ALA A 222 31.61 22.40 -5.87
N LEU A 223 30.61 23.03 -5.23
CA LEU A 223 30.80 24.23 -4.40
C LEU A 223 31.65 23.95 -3.16
N ILE A 224 31.43 22.83 -2.48
CA ILE A 224 32.25 22.39 -1.34
C ILE A 224 33.71 22.19 -1.80
N ALA A 225 33.92 21.48 -2.92
CA ALA A 225 35.24 21.26 -3.49
C ALA A 225 35.94 22.57 -3.87
N LEU A 226 35.23 23.48 -4.54
CA LEU A 226 35.74 24.80 -4.96
C LEU A 226 36.12 25.69 -3.77
N LEU A 227 35.36 25.66 -2.67
CA LEU A 227 35.67 26.46 -1.48
C LEU A 227 36.94 26.01 -0.77
N ILE A 228 37.23 24.71 -0.84
CA ILE A 228 38.38 24.10 -0.18
C ILE A 228 39.62 24.16 -1.07
N TYR A 229 39.46 24.03 -2.39
CA TYR A 229 40.40 24.09 -3.54
C TYR A 229 41.76 23.39 -3.38
N LYS A 230 42.50 23.56 -2.28
CA LYS A 230 43.72 22.82 -1.94
C LYS A 230 43.95 22.72 -0.41
N PRO A 231 44.57 21.62 0.07
CA PRO A 231 44.96 20.40 -0.66
C PRO A 231 43.76 19.48 -0.92
N PHE A 232 43.83 18.66 -1.98
CA PHE A 232 42.80 17.69 -2.38
C PHE A 232 42.38 16.73 -1.24
N THR A 233 43.31 16.40 -0.35
CA THR A 233 43.04 15.60 0.86
C THR A 233 42.03 16.24 1.83
N ARG A 234 41.84 17.56 1.79
CA ARG A 234 40.78 18.24 2.54
C ARG A 234 39.43 18.17 1.83
N VAL A 235 39.41 18.17 0.49
CA VAL A 235 38.17 18.01 -0.29
C VAL A 235 37.57 16.64 -0.01
N LEU A 236 38.37 15.58 -0.20
CA LEU A 236 37.96 14.19 0.10
C LEU A 236 37.47 14.01 1.54
N MET A 237 38.05 14.73 2.51
CA MET A 237 37.59 14.68 3.90
C MET A 237 36.16 15.21 4.04
N GLN A 238 35.90 16.37 3.45
CA GLN A 238 34.64 17.09 3.65
C GLN A 238 33.52 16.42 2.85
N GLU A 239 33.79 15.99 1.62
CA GLU A 239 32.86 15.19 0.83
C GLU A 239 32.60 13.83 1.49
N GLY A 240 33.65 13.12 1.92
CA GLY A 240 33.49 11.85 2.62
C GLY A 240 32.66 11.98 3.90
N LEU A 241 32.86 13.06 4.67
CA LEU A 241 32.06 13.36 5.85
C LEU A 241 30.61 13.73 5.50
N ALA A 242 30.38 14.51 4.45
CA ALA A 242 29.04 14.84 3.96
C ALA A 242 28.26 13.58 3.54
N PHE A 243 28.87 12.71 2.74
CA PHE A 243 28.30 11.42 2.33
C PHE A 243 28.04 10.49 3.52
N THR A 244 28.99 10.38 4.45
CA THR A 244 28.83 9.51 5.63
C THR A 244 27.70 9.99 6.54
N LEU A 245 27.65 11.28 6.85
CA LEU A 245 26.59 11.87 7.67
C LEU A 245 25.24 11.79 6.98
N SER A 246 25.18 12.11 5.69
CA SER A 246 23.96 11.98 4.90
C SER A 246 23.46 10.53 4.87
N GLY A 247 24.35 9.56 4.63
CA GLY A 247 23.99 8.15 4.67
C GLY A 247 23.45 7.73 6.04
N LEU A 248 24.07 8.19 7.13
CA LEU A 248 23.60 7.95 8.49
C LEU A 248 22.21 8.58 8.76
N VAL A 249 21.97 9.79 8.27
CA VAL A 249 20.63 10.40 8.30
C VAL A 249 19.63 9.56 7.51
N GLY A 250 19.99 9.06 6.34
CA GLY A 250 19.15 8.15 5.56
C GLY A 250 18.76 6.89 6.34
N LEU A 251 19.71 6.27 7.05
CA LEU A 251 19.43 5.12 7.92
C LEU A 251 18.50 5.49 9.08
N ILE A 252 18.68 6.65 9.72
CA ILE A 252 17.81 7.13 10.79
C ILE A 252 16.39 7.39 10.25
N VAL A 253 16.27 8.03 9.10
CA VAL A 253 14.97 8.31 8.47
C VAL A 253 14.26 7.01 8.09
N GLY A 254 14.97 6.04 7.49
CA GLY A 254 14.43 4.72 7.20
C GLY A 254 13.89 4.03 8.46
N PHE A 255 14.66 4.06 9.55
CA PHE A 255 14.23 3.50 10.84
C PHE A 255 13.02 4.24 11.42
N ALA A 256 13.02 5.56 11.34
CA ALA A 256 11.92 6.39 11.81
C ALA A 256 10.63 6.09 11.03
N ILE A 257 10.72 5.85 9.73
CA ILE A 257 9.56 5.47 8.90
C ILE A 257 8.97 4.15 9.41
N THR A 258 9.79 3.12 9.57
CA THR A 258 9.32 1.80 10.01
C THR A 258 8.69 1.83 11.40
N LEU A 259 9.19 2.68 12.30
CA LEU A 259 8.73 2.72 13.69
C LEU A 259 7.56 3.69 13.93
N PHE A 260 7.64 4.91 13.39
CA PHE A 260 6.68 5.97 13.71
C PHE A 260 5.49 6.02 12.76
N VAL A 261 5.63 5.61 11.49
CA VAL A 261 4.49 5.68 10.55
C VAL A 261 3.34 4.77 10.98
N PRO A 262 3.57 3.48 11.36
CA PRO A 262 2.49 2.63 11.85
C PRO A 262 1.81 3.23 13.10
N MET A 263 2.60 3.75 14.03
CA MET A 263 2.08 4.41 15.25
C MET A 263 1.23 5.65 14.96
N ILE A 264 1.65 6.50 14.01
CA ILE A 264 0.89 7.69 13.61
C ILE A 264 -0.40 7.28 12.90
N MET A 265 -0.36 6.24 12.07
CA MET A 265 -1.52 5.73 11.36
C MET A 265 -2.54 5.14 12.33
N GLU A 266 -2.12 4.32 13.29
CA GLU A 266 -2.97 3.79 14.35
C GLU A 266 -3.68 4.92 15.13
N GLN A 267 -2.94 5.96 15.51
CA GLN A 267 -3.53 7.13 16.20
C GLN A 267 -4.51 7.94 15.35
N ARG A 268 -4.31 7.99 14.02
CA ARG A 268 -5.10 8.83 13.11
C ARG A 268 -6.32 8.12 12.55
N LEU A 269 -6.22 6.82 12.29
CA LEU A 269 -7.26 6.02 11.69
C LEU A 269 -8.20 5.39 12.74
N GLY A 270 -7.76 5.28 14.00
CA GLY A 270 -8.63 4.91 15.13
C GLY A 270 -9.48 3.67 14.83
N ASP A 271 -10.80 3.82 14.87
CA ASP A 271 -11.78 2.74 14.67
C ASP A 271 -11.82 2.17 13.23
N LEU A 272 -11.27 2.88 12.22
CA LEU A 272 -11.14 2.38 10.84
C LEU A 272 -9.88 1.51 10.65
N TYR A 273 -9.06 1.38 11.69
CA TYR A 273 -7.79 0.67 11.62
C TYR A 273 -7.99 -0.83 11.94
N THR A 274 -8.28 -1.63 10.91
CA THR A 274 -8.35 -3.09 11.05
C THR A 274 -6.95 -3.72 11.11
N PRO A 275 -6.78 -4.89 11.75
CA PRO A 275 -5.51 -5.63 11.75
C PRO A 275 -4.98 -5.89 10.34
N SER A 276 -5.89 -6.17 9.39
CA SER A 276 -5.59 -6.44 7.99
C SER A 276 -5.06 -5.19 7.30
N LEU A 277 -5.67 -4.02 7.53
CA LEU A 277 -5.17 -2.74 7.01
C LEU A 277 -3.79 -2.40 7.60
N ASN A 278 -3.57 -2.66 8.89
CA ASN A 278 -2.26 -2.50 9.53
C ASN A 278 -1.18 -3.36 8.86
N ASN A 279 -1.48 -4.65 8.64
CA ASN A 279 -0.53 -5.56 7.98
C ASN A 279 -0.16 -5.08 6.57
N LEU A 280 -1.16 -4.69 5.76
CA LEU A 280 -0.94 -4.15 4.42
C LEU A 280 -0.08 -2.88 4.47
N MET A 281 -0.45 -1.92 5.33
CA MET A 281 0.26 -0.64 5.45
C MET A 281 1.69 -0.82 5.99
N SER A 282 1.87 -1.69 6.98
CA SER A 282 3.18 -2.02 7.54
C SER A 282 4.10 -2.64 6.49
N HIS A 283 3.56 -3.53 5.64
CA HIS A 283 4.28 -4.10 4.51
C HIS A 283 4.71 -3.02 3.49
N MET A 284 3.77 -2.16 3.08
CA MET A 284 4.06 -1.03 2.17
C MET A 284 5.14 -0.09 2.73
N MET A 285 5.04 0.26 4.02
CA MET A 285 6.01 1.11 4.70
C MET A 285 7.36 0.41 4.89
N GLY A 286 7.36 -0.90 5.10
CA GLY A 286 8.56 -1.74 5.12
C GLY A 286 9.33 -1.65 3.81
N LEU A 287 8.66 -1.84 2.68
CA LEU A 287 9.25 -1.73 1.34
C LEU A 287 9.80 -0.31 1.08
N PHE A 288 9.00 0.70 1.37
CA PHE A 288 9.40 2.11 1.24
C PHE A 288 10.63 2.44 2.11
N SER A 289 10.64 2.02 3.38
CA SER A 289 11.80 2.19 4.27
C SER A 289 13.03 1.45 3.76
N GLY A 290 12.84 0.27 3.14
CA GLY A 290 13.90 -0.52 2.51
C GLY A 290 14.62 0.24 1.40
N GLU A 291 13.89 0.97 0.56
CA GLU A 291 14.49 1.82 -0.49
C GLU A 291 15.26 3.02 0.10
N VAL A 292 14.74 3.65 1.16
CA VAL A 292 15.46 4.70 1.89
C VAL A 292 16.77 4.15 2.49
N TYR A 293 16.73 2.96 3.09
CA TYR A 293 17.92 2.28 3.63
C TYR A 293 18.96 1.99 2.55
N LYS A 294 18.54 1.49 1.39
CA LYS A 294 19.44 1.24 0.25
C LYS A 294 20.15 2.53 -0.18
N ALA A 295 19.40 3.63 -0.34
CA ALA A 295 19.99 4.92 -0.71
C ALA A 295 20.96 5.46 0.36
N GLY A 296 20.57 5.39 1.63
CA GLY A 296 21.42 5.77 2.77
C GLY A 296 22.70 4.93 2.86
N ALA A 297 22.61 3.62 2.65
CA ALA A 297 23.75 2.71 2.65
C ALA A 297 24.74 3.03 1.51
N ILE A 298 24.24 3.32 0.30
CA ILE A 298 25.09 3.73 -0.84
C ILE A 298 25.89 4.99 -0.48
N PHE A 299 25.25 6.00 0.12
CA PHE A 299 25.93 7.23 0.55
C PHE A 299 26.95 6.96 1.65
N LEU A 300 26.61 6.13 2.63
CA LEU A 300 27.51 5.77 3.72
C LEU A 300 28.76 5.04 3.21
N ILE A 301 28.59 4.03 2.35
CA ILE A 301 29.69 3.28 1.74
C ILE A 301 30.58 4.21 0.93
N THR A 302 29.98 5.07 0.10
CA THR A 302 30.71 6.06 -0.70
C THR A 302 31.52 7.00 0.20
N GLY A 303 30.93 7.49 1.28
CA GLY A 303 31.59 8.35 2.26
C GLY A 303 32.79 7.67 2.93
N VAL A 304 32.63 6.41 3.36
CA VAL A 304 33.71 5.61 3.95
C VAL A 304 34.86 5.40 2.96
N ILE A 305 34.56 5.06 1.69
CA ILE A 305 35.58 4.88 0.65
C ILE A 305 36.39 6.17 0.45
N LEU A 306 35.74 7.33 0.37
CA LEU A 306 36.42 8.63 0.24
C LEU A 306 37.34 8.92 1.43
N LEU A 307 36.91 8.61 2.65
CA LEU A 307 37.71 8.78 3.86
C LEU A 307 38.92 7.82 3.91
N VAL A 308 38.76 6.58 3.45
CA VAL A 308 39.87 5.61 3.35
C VAL A 308 40.88 6.05 2.30
N VAL A 309 40.44 6.44 1.09
CA VAL A 309 41.32 6.95 0.03
C VAL A 309 42.13 8.14 0.53
N ARG A 310 41.47 9.08 1.23
CA ARG A 310 42.15 10.20 1.87
C ARG A 310 43.23 9.74 2.85
N HIS A 311 42.94 8.77 3.70
CA HIS A 311 43.91 8.26 4.69
C HIS A 311 45.15 7.70 3.99
N ILE A 312 44.98 6.92 2.93
CA ILE A 312 46.08 6.38 2.12
C ILE A 312 46.90 7.51 1.48
N MET A 313 46.25 8.54 0.92
CA MET A 313 46.92 9.68 0.31
C MET A 313 47.70 10.55 1.31
N LYS A 314 47.30 10.59 2.59
CA LYS A 314 47.99 11.37 3.62
C LYS A 314 49.30 10.69 4.09
N ASN A 315 49.37 9.36 3.98
CA ASN A 315 50.51 8.58 4.45
C ASN A 315 51.56 8.31 3.35
N ARG A 316 51.31 8.75 2.11
CA ARG A 316 52.28 8.80 1.02
C ARG A 316 52.89 10.19 0.92
#